data_AF-A0AA96PAI9-F1
#
_entry.id   AF-A0AA96PAI9-F1
#
_cell.length_a   1.000
_cell.length_b   1.000
_cell.length_c   1.000
_cell.angle_alpha   90.00
_cell.angle_beta   90.00
_cell.angle_gamma   90.00
#
_symmetry.space_group_name_H-M   'P 1'
#
loop_
_entity.id
_entity.type
_entity.pdbx_description
1 polymer ?
#
loop_
_entity_poly.entity_id
_entity_poly.type
_entity_poly.pdbx_seq_one_letter_code
_entity_poly.pdbx_strand_id
1 'polypeptide(L)'
;MQSSIRIFLFVSLTCNLFAGFALAAEPTPDIQLKAKYTEVAVFFDAAIKSDAPLLKYLTSASNGWAAKTLKELAEQRKDMRDLPADIRNRPWESERSYTQSSLVSGRYVSIIRADYNYTGGAHPNRANDTLLWDRQGGKMISIRPFFNELADGGPAMTAIRDAVVADLKVEKKQRDNDNPDMSLVDALEPKLLKIGPVSLAPSTSAGKSSGLSFHYGPYAVGSYAEGDYHAFVPWEKLKPYLSAEGGAIFAGERPKDDDK
;
A
#
# COMPACT_ATOMS: atom_id res chain seq x y z
N MET A 1 38.37 45.42 -59.79
CA MET A 1 37.00 45.91 -59.51
C MET A 1 36.18 44.74 -58.96
N GLN A 2 35.69 44.91 -57.73
CA GLN A 2 34.48 44.33 -57.09
C GLN A 2 34.18 42.83 -57.34
N SER A 3 34.37 41.97 -56.34
CA SER A 3 33.38 41.60 -55.31
C SER A 3 32.16 40.87 -55.86
N SER A 4 31.95 39.63 -55.41
CA SER A 4 30.76 39.23 -54.66
C SER A 4 30.86 37.77 -54.19
N ILE A 5 31.14 37.62 -52.91
CA ILE A 5 30.89 36.42 -52.11
C ILE A 5 29.36 36.26 -51.99
N ARG A 6 28.82 35.07 -52.31
CA ARG A 6 27.45 34.67 -51.94
C ARG A 6 27.52 33.57 -50.90
N ILE A 7 27.23 33.95 -49.66
CA ILE A 7 26.95 33.08 -48.53
C ILE A 7 25.61 32.39 -48.78
N PHE A 8 25.59 31.06 -48.83
CA PHE A 8 24.35 30.29 -48.71
C PHE A 8 24.08 30.03 -47.24
N LEU A 9 23.03 30.68 -46.72
CA LEU A 9 22.47 30.46 -45.39
C LEU A 9 21.85 29.06 -45.34
N PHE A 10 22.38 28.17 -44.50
CA PHE A 10 21.66 26.97 -44.08
C PHE A 10 20.60 27.38 -43.04
N VAL A 11 19.33 27.37 -43.43
CA VAL A 11 18.21 27.44 -42.46
C VAL A 11 18.00 26.03 -41.93
N SER A 12 18.51 25.74 -40.72
CA SER A 12 18.17 24.50 -40.02
C SER A 12 16.72 24.61 -39.52
N LEU A 13 15.83 23.81 -40.08
CA LEU A 13 14.48 23.63 -39.58
C LEU A 13 14.55 22.76 -38.31
N THR A 14 14.70 23.40 -37.15
CA THR A 14 14.58 22.71 -35.86
C THR A 14 13.10 22.42 -35.60
N CYS A 15 12.72 21.16 -35.81
CA CYS A 15 11.42 20.63 -35.47
C CYS A 15 11.33 20.53 -33.93
N ASN A 16 10.71 21.52 -33.29
CA ASN A 16 10.37 21.47 -31.87
C ASN A 16 9.22 20.49 -31.65
N LEU A 17 9.55 19.23 -31.39
CA LEU A 17 8.63 18.25 -30.82
C LEU A 17 8.38 18.62 -29.35
N PHE A 18 7.32 19.38 -29.09
CA PHE A 18 6.71 19.42 -27.77
C PHE A 18 6.08 18.05 -27.51
N ALA A 19 6.84 17.16 -26.85
CA ALA A 19 6.28 15.98 -26.22
C ALA A 19 5.39 16.45 -25.08
N GLY A 20 4.09 16.60 -25.34
CA GLY A 20 3.10 16.77 -24.30
C GLY A 20 3.15 15.55 -23.39
N PHE A 21 3.51 15.75 -22.12
CA PHE A 21 3.21 14.77 -21.09
C PHE A 21 1.69 14.63 -21.04
N ALA A 22 1.17 13.58 -21.69
CA ALA A 22 -0.19 13.15 -21.45
C ALA A 22 -0.24 12.72 -19.98
N LEU A 23 -0.82 13.56 -19.12
CA LEU A 23 -1.30 13.12 -17.81
C LEU A 23 -2.17 11.89 -18.07
N ALA A 24 -1.76 10.74 -17.55
CA ALA A 24 -2.60 9.56 -17.57
C ALA A 24 -3.95 9.96 -16.98
N ALA A 25 -5.05 9.65 -17.68
CA ALA A 25 -6.38 9.89 -17.14
C ALA A 25 -6.49 9.19 -15.78
N GLU A 26 -7.07 9.88 -14.80
CA GLU A 26 -7.28 9.29 -13.48
C GLU A 26 -8.05 7.97 -13.62
N PRO A 27 -7.64 6.92 -12.89
CA PRO A 27 -8.30 5.62 -12.99
C PRO A 27 -9.78 5.78 -12.68
N THR A 28 -10.64 5.17 -13.48
CA THR A 28 -12.08 5.17 -13.21
C THR A 28 -12.36 4.30 -11.99
N PRO A 29 -13.13 4.78 -10.99
CA PRO A 29 -13.50 3.96 -9.85
C PRO A 29 -14.35 2.75 -10.25
N ASP A 30 -14.12 1.63 -9.58
CA ASP A 30 -14.92 0.41 -9.73
C ASP A 30 -16.23 0.49 -8.94
N ILE A 31 -16.23 1.24 -7.84
CA ILE A 31 -17.43 1.63 -7.09
C ILE A 31 -17.31 3.13 -6.82
N GLN A 32 -18.38 3.88 -7.10
CA GLN A 32 -18.45 5.31 -6.84
C GLN A 32 -19.82 5.65 -6.27
N LEU A 33 -19.84 6.22 -5.06
CA LEU A 33 -21.06 6.72 -4.43
C LEU A 33 -20.88 8.21 -4.12
N LYS A 34 -21.92 9.01 -4.37
CA LYS A 34 -21.88 10.46 -4.20
C LYS A 34 -23.02 10.95 -3.33
N ALA A 35 -22.73 11.94 -2.51
CA ALA A 35 -23.68 12.80 -1.83
C ALA A 35 -23.25 14.27 -2.03
N LYS A 36 -24.01 15.22 -1.47
CA LYS A 36 -23.71 16.64 -1.63
C LYS A 36 -22.32 16.96 -1.05
N TYR A 37 -21.39 17.35 -1.93
CA TYR A 37 -19.98 17.65 -1.62
C TYR A 37 -19.21 16.47 -0.98
N THR A 38 -19.63 15.23 -1.24
CA THR A 38 -18.95 14.05 -0.69
C THR A 38 -18.92 12.94 -1.71
N GLU A 39 -17.75 12.35 -1.87
CA GLU A 39 -17.52 11.23 -2.76
C GLU A 39 -16.83 10.08 -2.02
N VAL A 40 -17.28 8.86 -2.31
CA VAL A 40 -16.63 7.63 -1.85
C VAL A 40 -16.33 6.75 -3.05
N ALA A 41 -15.07 6.38 -3.22
CA ALA A 41 -14.57 5.62 -4.38
C ALA A 41 -13.82 4.35 -3.95
N VAL A 42 -13.91 3.30 -4.78
CA VAL A 42 -13.15 2.05 -4.61
C VAL A 42 -12.46 1.70 -5.92
N PHE A 43 -11.23 1.22 -5.83
CA PHE A 43 -10.42 0.80 -6.96
C PHE A 43 -9.85 -0.60 -6.75
N PHE A 44 -9.93 -1.43 -7.78
CA PHE A 44 -9.25 -2.72 -7.87
C PHE A 44 -8.22 -2.68 -8.99
N ASP A 45 -7.03 -3.24 -8.75
CA ASP A 45 -6.04 -3.39 -9.81
C ASP A 45 -6.47 -4.45 -10.87
N ALA A 46 -5.71 -4.52 -11.96
CA ALA A 46 -5.99 -5.45 -13.05
C ALA A 46 -5.89 -6.93 -12.64
N ALA A 47 -4.99 -7.28 -11.71
CA ALA A 47 -4.80 -8.65 -11.27
C ALA A 47 -6.00 -9.16 -10.46
N ILE A 48 -6.51 -8.33 -9.54
CA ILE A 48 -7.73 -8.60 -8.78
C ILE A 48 -8.92 -8.70 -9.73
N LYS A 49 -9.04 -7.80 -10.71
CA LYS A 49 -10.11 -7.85 -11.72
C LYS A 49 -10.12 -9.14 -12.54
N SER A 50 -8.96 -9.76 -12.74
CA SER A 50 -8.83 -11.04 -13.44
C SER A 50 -9.18 -12.26 -12.58
N ASP A 51 -9.26 -12.12 -11.26
CA ASP A 51 -9.60 -13.18 -10.31
C ASP A 51 -11.07 -13.05 -9.89
N ALA A 52 -11.98 -13.67 -10.65
CA ALA A 52 -13.42 -13.50 -10.46
C ALA A 52 -13.93 -13.85 -9.03
N PRO A 53 -13.48 -14.95 -8.38
CA PRO A 53 -13.83 -15.22 -6.98
C PRO A 53 -13.38 -14.12 -6.01
N LEU A 54 -12.12 -13.67 -6.13
CA LEU A 54 -11.59 -12.60 -5.28
C LEU A 54 -12.31 -11.27 -5.53
N LEU A 55 -12.49 -10.88 -6.79
CA LEU A 55 -13.19 -9.67 -7.18
C LEU A 55 -14.62 -9.66 -6.61
N LYS A 56 -15.34 -10.79 -6.69
CA LYS A 56 -16.69 -10.91 -6.12
C LYS A 56 -16.67 -10.69 -4.60
N TYR A 57 -15.72 -11.30 -3.89
CA TYR A 57 -15.59 -11.15 -2.44
C TYR A 57 -15.32 -9.69 -2.06
N LEU A 58 -14.31 -9.07 -2.69
CA LEU A 58 -13.93 -7.69 -2.41
C LEU A 58 -15.04 -6.71 -2.80
N THR A 59 -15.67 -6.87 -3.97
CA THR A 59 -16.80 -6.02 -4.39
C THR A 59 -17.94 -6.04 -3.38
N SER A 60 -18.29 -7.22 -2.83
CA SER A 60 -19.31 -7.31 -1.80
C SER A 60 -18.93 -6.58 -0.52
N ALA A 61 -17.69 -6.76 -0.04
CA ALA A 61 -17.18 -6.09 1.15
C ALA A 61 -17.08 -4.57 0.96
N SER A 62 -16.59 -4.14 -0.20
CA SER A 62 -16.38 -2.74 -0.56
C SER A 62 -17.68 -1.97 -0.76
N ASN A 63 -18.74 -2.60 -1.30
CA ASN A 63 -20.07 -1.97 -1.34
C ASN A 63 -20.61 -1.68 0.07
N GLY A 64 -20.45 -2.62 1.00
CA GLY A 64 -20.85 -2.43 2.40
C GLY A 64 -20.06 -1.30 3.08
N TRP A 65 -18.75 -1.27 2.87
CA TRP A 65 -17.90 -0.18 3.35
C TRP A 65 -18.28 1.17 2.74
N ALA A 66 -18.39 1.27 1.42
CA ALA A 66 -18.64 2.53 0.72
C ALA A 66 -20.00 3.14 1.13
N ALA A 67 -21.05 2.31 1.21
CA ALA A 67 -22.37 2.77 1.64
C ALA A 67 -22.36 3.26 3.09
N LYS A 68 -21.67 2.55 3.99
CA LYS A 68 -21.50 2.96 5.39
C LYS A 68 -20.73 4.28 5.49
N THR A 69 -19.58 4.38 4.84
CA THR A 69 -18.73 5.58 4.86
C THR A 69 -19.48 6.79 4.31
N LEU A 70 -20.17 6.68 3.17
CA LEU A 70 -20.93 7.79 2.60
C LEU A 70 -22.02 8.26 3.57
N LYS A 71 -22.73 7.33 4.21
CA LYS A 71 -23.76 7.66 5.21
C LYS A 71 -23.16 8.40 6.41
N GLU A 72 -22.04 7.92 6.95
CA GLU A 72 -21.38 8.54 8.10
C GLU A 72 -20.85 9.94 7.77
N LEU A 73 -20.21 10.12 6.61
CA LEU A 73 -19.72 11.43 6.17
C LEU A 73 -20.89 12.41 5.90
N ALA A 74 -21.97 11.94 5.28
CA ALA A 74 -23.15 12.77 5.06
C ALA A 74 -23.80 13.22 6.38
N GLU A 75 -23.76 12.38 7.42
CA GLU A 75 -24.24 12.73 8.75
C GLU A 75 -23.33 13.76 9.43
N GLN A 76 -22.02 13.53 9.43
CA GLN A 76 -21.01 14.46 9.99
C GLN A 76 -21.08 15.85 9.35
N ARG A 77 -21.41 15.93 8.05
CA ARG A 77 -21.58 17.23 7.38
C ARG A 77 -22.72 18.08 7.94
N LYS A 78 -23.69 17.50 8.65
CA LYS A 78 -24.76 18.28 9.30
C LYS A 78 -24.20 19.19 10.40
N ASP A 79 -23.11 18.80 11.04
CA ASP A 79 -22.44 19.58 12.08
C ASP A 79 -21.73 20.82 11.51
N MET A 80 -21.51 20.87 10.19
CA MET A 80 -20.90 22.02 9.50
C MET A 80 -21.91 23.14 9.17
N ARG A 81 -23.18 23.02 9.56
CA ARG A 81 -24.26 23.92 9.10
C ARG A 81 -23.98 25.40 9.38
N ASP A 82 -23.36 25.69 10.52
CA ASP A 82 -23.11 27.05 11.01
C ASP A 82 -21.73 27.59 10.58
N LEU A 83 -20.94 26.80 9.83
CA LEU A 83 -19.66 27.23 9.27
C LEU A 83 -19.85 28.11 8.01
N PRO A 84 -18.89 29.00 7.72
CA PRO A 84 -18.81 29.72 6.46
C PRO A 84 -18.98 28.82 5.23
N ALA A 85 -19.62 29.34 4.17
CA ALA A 85 -19.97 28.55 2.99
C ALA A 85 -18.74 27.95 2.28
N ASP A 86 -17.61 28.65 2.29
CA ASP A 86 -16.35 28.19 1.71
C ASP A 86 -15.72 27.02 2.48
N ILE A 87 -16.07 26.85 3.77
CA ILE A 87 -15.66 25.69 4.58
C ILE A 87 -16.70 24.57 4.45
N ARG A 88 -17.99 24.91 4.63
CA ARG A 88 -19.10 23.96 4.57
C ARG A 88 -19.24 23.27 3.21
N ASN A 89 -18.87 23.93 2.11
CA ASN A 89 -19.03 23.37 0.77
C ASN A 89 -17.74 22.70 0.22
N ARG A 90 -16.66 22.60 0.99
CA ARG A 90 -15.42 21.93 0.51
C ARG A 90 -15.69 20.46 0.18
N PRO A 91 -15.23 19.95 -0.96
CA PRO A 91 -15.35 18.53 -1.28
C PRO A 91 -14.72 17.66 -0.20
N TRP A 92 -15.44 16.60 0.17
CA TRP A 92 -14.93 15.52 1.00
C TRP A 92 -14.77 14.27 0.14
N GLU A 93 -13.67 13.57 0.31
CA GLU A 93 -13.31 12.41 -0.50
C GLU A 93 -12.84 11.28 0.41
N SER A 94 -13.38 10.09 0.22
CA SER A 94 -12.85 8.88 0.84
C SER A 94 -12.63 7.81 -0.22
N GLU A 95 -11.43 7.27 -0.28
CA GLU A 95 -11.06 6.26 -1.26
C GLU A 95 -10.51 5.02 -0.59
N ARG A 96 -10.70 3.89 -1.26
CA ARG A 96 -10.10 2.61 -0.90
C ARG A 96 -9.59 1.91 -2.14
N SER A 97 -8.30 1.64 -2.20
CA SER A 97 -7.69 0.87 -3.28
C SER A 97 -7.22 -0.49 -2.81
N TYR A 98 -7.24 -1.46 -3.72
CA TYR A 98 -6.69 -2.79 -3.51
C TYR A 98 -5.72 -3.12 -4.64
N THR A 99 -4.50 -3.50 -4.26
CA THR A 99 -3.43 -3.88 -5.18
C THR A 99 -2.88 -5.23 -4.78
N GLN A 100 -2.75 -6.17 -5.73
CA GLN A 100 -2.07 -7.44 -5.51
C GLN A 100 -0.56 -7.17 -5.40
N SER A 101 0.02 -7.41 -4.22
CA SER A 101 1.47 -7.28 -4.01
C SER A 101 2.24 -8.52 -4.47
N SER A 102 1.66 -9.72 -4.33
CA SER A 102 2.28 -10.96 -4.81
C SER A 102 1.25 -12.08 -5.02
N LEU A 103 1.61 -13.04 -5.87
CA LEU A 103 0.89 -14.29 -6.05
C LEU A 103 1.82 -15.47 -5.74
N VAL A 104 1.60 -16.13 -4.62
CA VAL A 104 2.47 -17.21 -4.13
C VAL A 104 1.82 -18.57 -4.38
N SER A 105 2.61 -19.49 -4.95
CA SER A 105 2.19 -20.84 -5.34
C SER A 105 0.98 -20.90 -6.29
N GLY A 106 0.67 -19.80 -6.99
CA GLY A 106 -0.58 -19.66 -7.76
C GLY A 106 -1.86 -19.67 -6.91
N ARG A 107 -1.73 -19.71 -5.57
CA ARG A 107 -2.81 -19.97 -4.61
C ARG A 107 -3.06 -18.78 -3.68
N TYR A 108 -2.01 -18.23 -3.08
CA TYR A 108 -2.16 -17.15 -2.10
C TYR A 108 -1.98 -15.81 -2.77
N VAL A 109 -3.03 -15.01 -2.79
CA VAL A 109 -3.01 -13.65 -3.33
C VAL A 109 -2.79 -12.70 -2.16
N SER A 110 -1.61 -12.09 -2.12
CA SER A 110 -1.29 -11.07 -1.13
C SER A 110 -1.71 -9.71 -1.66
N ILE A 111 -2.44 -8.94 -0.86
CA ILE A 111 -3.12 -7.70 -1.28
C ILE A 111 -2.79 -6.60 -0.28
N ILE A 112 -2.42 -5.44 -0.79
CA ILE A 112 -2.33 -4.19 -0.02
C ILE A 112 -3.65 -3.45 -0.22
N ARG A 113 -4.28 -3.05 0.89
CA ARG A 113 -5.42 -2.14 0.91
C ARG A 113 -4.94 -0.78 1.41
N ALA A 114 -5.10 0.26 0.60
CA ALA A 114 -4.81 1.63 1.02
C ALA A 114 -6.12 2.41 1.14
N ASP A 115 -6.28 3.10 2.26
CA ASP A 115 -7.42 3.96 2.57
C ASP A 115 -6.96 5.42 2.57
N TYR A 116 -7.71 6.28 1.89
CA TYR A 116 -7.53 7.73 1.84
C TYR A 116 -8.79 8.42 2.34
N ASN A 117 -8.65 9.47 3.12
CA ASN A 117 -9.79 10.28 3.56
C ASN A 117 -9.40 11.75 3.70
N TYR A 118 -10.08 12.63 2.96
CA TYR A 118 -9.96 14.07 3.06
C TYR A 118 -11.31 14.70 3.40
N THR A 119 -11.39 15.33 4.57
CA THR A 119 -12.61 16.01 5.07
C THR A 119 -12.39 17.51 5.28
N GLY A 120 -11.47 18.11 4.52
CA GLY A 120 -11.24 19.56 4.50
C GLY A 120 -10.23 20.09 5.52
N GLY A 121 -9.45 19.22 6.16
CA GLY A 121 -8.33 19.58 7.04
C GLY A 121 -7.07 20.03 6.30
N ALA A 122 -5.96 20.15 7.02
CA ALA A 122 -4.67 20.57 6.45
C ALA A 122 -4.07 19.55 5.46
N HIS A 123 -4.36 18.27 5.65
CA HIS A 123 -3.92 17.17 4.80
C HIS A 123 -4.93 16.02 4.86
N PRO A 124 -4.90 15.05 3.92
CA PRO A 124 -5.67 13.82 4.02
C PRO A 124 -5.14 12.90 5.11
N ASN A 125 -5.98 11.98 5.58
CA ASN A 125 -5.55 10.83 6.37
C ASN A 125 -5.33 9.64 5.43
N ARG A 126 -4.28 8.86 5.71
CA ARG A 126 -3.94 7.65 4.96
C ARG A 126 -3.74 6.49 5.93
N ALA A 127 -4.16 5.30 5.53
CA ALA A 127 -3.90 4.07 6.27
C ALA A 127 -3.64 2.92 5.29
N ASN A 128 -2.73 2.03 5.65
CA ASN A 128 -2.45 0.79 4.94
C ASN A 128 -2.94 -0.39 5.78
N ASP A 129 -3.50 -1.39 5.11
CA ASP A 129 -3.86 -2.69 5.66
C ASP A 129 -3.50 -3.77 4.64
N THR A 130 -3.52 -5.03 5.02
CA THR A 130 -3.20 -6.15 4.11
C THR A 130 -4.24 -7.24 4.21
N LEU A 131 -4.43 -7.94 3.10
CA LEU A 131 -5.31 -9.10 3.01
C LEU A 131 -4.55 -10.25 2.35
N LEU A 132 -4.84 -11.47 2.79
CA LEU A 132 -4.28 -12.68 2.19
C LEU A 132 -5.44 -13.60 1.79
N TRP A 133 -5.64 -13.75 0.48
CA TRP A 133 -6.68 -14.58 -0.08
C TRP A 133 -6.15 -15.96 -0.43
N ASP A 134 -6.77 -17.02 0.09
CA ASP A 134 -6.53 -18.39 -0.33
C ASP A 134 -7.51 -18.78 -1.44
N ARG A 135 -7.02 -18.88 -2.68
CA ARG A 135 -7.83 -19.29 -3.84
C ARG A 135 -8.43 -20.68 -3.69
N GLN A 136 -7.72 -21.60 -3.04
CA GLN A 136 -8.21 -22.96 -2.86
C GLN A 136 -9.33 -23.01 -1.82
N GLY A 137 -9.17 -22.26 -0.74
CA GLY A 137 -10.18 -22.15 0.32
C GLY A 137 -11.32 -21.20 0.00
N GLY A 138 -11.18 -20.32 -0.99
CA GLY A 138 -12.15 -19.28 -1.33
C GLY A 138 -12.41 -18.30 -0.19
N LYS A 139 -11.39 -17.97 0.59
CA LYS A 139 -11.52 -17.13 1.79
C LYS A 139 -10.26 -16.33 2.11
N MET A 140 -10.44 -15.24 2.86
CA MET A 140 -9.33 -14.54 3.50
C MET A 140 -8.78 -15.39 4.65
N ILE A 141 -7.46 -15.45 4.76
CA ILE A 141 -6.73 -16.14 5.82
C ILE A 141 -5.72 -15.19 6.48
N SER A 142 -5.18 -15.60 7.63
CA SER A 142 -3.99 -14.98 8.21
C SER A 142 -2.73 -15.73 7.77
N ILE A 143 -1.55 -15.19 8.06
CA ILE A 143 -0.27 -15.88 7.83
C ILE A 143 -0.01 -17.06 8.79
N ARG A 144 -0.89 -17.28 9.80
CA ARG A 144 -0.73 -18.33 10.82
C ARG A 144 -0.47 -19.73 10.27
N PRO A 145 -1.14 -20.20 9.20
CA PRO A 145 -0.92 -21.55 8.67
C PRO A 145 0.52 -21.81 8.22
N PHE A 146 1.30 -20.76 7.92
CA PHE A 146 2.68 -20.90 7.45
C PHE A 146 3.70 -21.13 8.57
N PHE A 147 3.26 -21.15 9.82
CA PHE A 147 4.13 -21.31 10.98
C PHE A 147 3.68 -22.47 11.86
N ASN A 148 4.63 -23.17 12.48
CA ASN A 148 4.32 -24.22 13.48
C ASN A 148 3.59 -23.64 14.69
N GLU A 149 3.96 -22.42 15.06
CA GLU A 149 3.27 -21.59 16.04
C GLU A 149 3.45 -20.11 15.63
N LEU A 150 2.44 -19.28 15.93
CA LEU A 150 2.52 -17.84 15.72
C LEU A 150 1.75 -17.11 16.82
N ALA A 151 1.92 -17.56 18.06
CA ALA A 151 1.22 -16.96 19.21
C ALA A 151 1.76 -15.56 19.52
N ASP A 152 0.91 -14.71 20.08
CA ASP A 152 1.34 -13.42 20.61
C ASP A 152 2.39 -13.63 21.72
N GLY A 153 3.54 -12.97 21.60
CA GLY A 153 4.71 -13.19 22.46
C GLY A 153 5.45 -14.52 22.25
N GLY A 154 5.01 -15.35 21.29
CA GLY A 154 5.66 -16.62 20.95
C GLY A 154 7.03 -16.43 20.28
N PRO A 155 7.86 -17.49 20.22
CA PRO A 155 9.17 -17.44 19.56
C PRO A 155 9.15 -16.89 18.13
N ALA A 156 8.22 -17.36 17.29
CA ALA A 156 8.09 -16.91 15.91
C ALA A 156 7.71 -15.44 15.81
N MET A 157 6.71 -15.00 16.58
CA MET A 157 6.25 -13.61 16.57
C MET A 157 7.30 -12.65 17.14
N THR A 158 8.06 -13.09 18.14
CA THR A 158 9.20 -12.33 18.69
C THR A 158 10.31 -12.17 17.65
N ALA A 159 10.69 -13.25 16.95
CA ALA A 159 11.70 -13.19 15.89
C ALA A 159 11.28 -12.26 14.72
N ILE A 160 9.99 -12.30 14.35
CA ILE A 160 9.43 -11.39 13.34
C ILE A 160 9.52 -9.94 13.83
N ARG A 161 9.08 -9.65 15.07
CA ARG A 161 9.15 -8.31 15.67
C ARG A 161 10.57 -7.77 15.69
N ASP A 162 11.54 -8.58 16.09
CA ASP A 162 12.93 -8.14 16.18
C ASP A 162 13.53 -7.87 14.79
N ALA A 163 13.16 -8.67 13.78
CA ALA A 163 13.56 -8.43 12.40
C ALA A 163 12.94 -7.13 11.85
N VAL A 164 11.66 -6.90 12.10
CA VAL A 164 10.94 -5.67 11.71
C VAL A 164 11.59 -4.44 12.34
N VAL A 165 11.82 -4.47 13.65
CA VAL A 165 12.42 -3.36 14.40
C VAL A 165 13.84 -3.06 13.91
N ALA A 166 14.63 -4.10 13.62
CA ALA A 166 15.96 -3.93 13.06
C ALA A 166 15.91 -3.22 11.70
N ASP A 167 15.01 -3.64 10.80
CA ASP A 167 14.90 -3.05 9.46
C ASP A 167 14.38 -1.60 9.51
N LEU A 168 13.35 -1.32 10.31
CA LEU A 168 12.83 0.03 10.49
C LEU A 168 13.88 0.99 11.06
N LYS A 169 14.71 0.53 12.01
CA LYS A 169 15.81 1.35 12.55
C LYS A 169 16.84 1.72 11.49
N VAL A 170 17.11 0.84 10.52
CA VAL A 170 17.99 1.16 9.39
C VAL A 170 17.36 2.24 8.53
N GLU A 171 16.10 2.08 8.16
CA GLU A 171 15.39 3.06 7.32
C GLU A 171 15.25 4.43 8.01
N LYS A 172 14.90 4.47 9.30
CA LYS A 172 14.79 5.74 10.03
C LYS A 172 16.11 6.48 10.07
N LYS A 173 17.23 5.79 10.30
CA LYS A 173 18.57 6.40 10.25
C LYS A 173 18.93 6.92 8.86
N GLN A 174 18.53 6.22 7.80
CA GLN A 174 18.76 6.69 6.44
C GLN A 174 17.99 7.98 6.11
N ARG A 175 16.78 8.13 6.65
CA ARG A 175 15.93 9.31 6.45
C ARG A 175 16.34 10.50 7.34
N ASP A 176 16.78 10.23 8.57
CA ASP A 176 17.29 11.20 9.53
C ASP A 176 18.55 10.66 10.20
N ASN A 177 19.70 11.20 9.79
CA ASN A 177 21.02 10.76 10.25
C ASN A 177 21.42 11.36 11.61
N ASP A 178 20.74 12.41 12.08
CA ASP A 178 21.19 13.17 13.24
C ASP A 178 20.64 12.58 14.53
N ASN A 179 19.32 12.51 14.66
CA ASN A 179 18.68 11.98 15.87
C ASN A 179 17.24 11.47 15.60
N PRO A 180 17.09 10.36 14.88
CA PRO A 180 15.78 9.81 14.56
C PRO A 180 15.07 9.33 15.83
N ASP A 181 13.80 9.71 16.01
CA ASP A 181 12.96 9.20 17.09
C ASP A 181 12.62 7.71 16.88
N MET A 182 13.17 6.84 17.72
CA MET A 182 12.95 5.39 17.65
C MET A 182 11.81 4.90 18.54
N SER A 183 11.19 5.77 19.33
CA SER A 183 10.26 5.36 20.41
C SER A 183 9.08 4.53 19.91
N LEU A 184 8.45 4.93 18.80
CA LEU A 184 7.34 4.18 18.19
C LEU A 184 7.78 2.84 17.59
N VAL A 185 8.96 2.78 16.99
CA VAL A 185 9.54 1.53 16.47
C VAL A 185 9.84 0.58 17.63
N ASP A 186 10.44 1.07 18.71
CA ASP A 186 10.78 0.27 19.89
C ASP A 186 9.54 -0.25 20.63
N ALA A 187 8.43 0.50 20.58
CA ALA A 187 7.15 0.12 21.17
C ALA A 187 6.41 -0.99 20.40
N LEU A 188 6.87 -1.40 19.22
CA LEU A 188 6.22 -2.50 18.47
C LEU A 188 6.21 -3.78 19.29
N GLU A 189 5.01 -4.31 19.50
CA GLU A 189 4.77 -5.52 20.28
C GLU A 189 4.81 -6.76 19.39
N PRO A 190 5.29 -7.92 19.90
CA PRO A 190 5.24 -9.19 19.19
C PRO A 190 3.81 -9.77 19.24
N LYS A 191 2.85 -9.06 18.67
CA LYS A 191 1.44 -9.48 18.57
C LYS A 191 0.97 -9.27 17.15
N LEU A 192 0.33 -10.28 16.55
CA LEU A 192 0.00 -10.21 15.11
C LEU A 192 -0.88 -8.99 14.78
N LEU A 193 -1.79 -8.61 15.68
CA LEU A 193 -2.70 -7.48 15.49
C LEU A 193 -2.13 -6.12 15.92
N LYS A 194 -0.87 -6.07 16.38
CA LYS A 194 -0.20 -4.83 16.82
C LYS A 194 1.10 -4.54 16.09
N ILE A 195 1.74 -5.58 15.55
CA ILE A 195 3.03 -5.45 14.86
C ILE A 195 2.92 -4.70 13.53
N GLY A 196 1.76 -4.71 12.89
CA GLY A 196 1.49 -4.00 11.63
C GLY A 196 0.92 -4.91 10.53
N PRO A 197 0.31 -4.33 9.48
CA PRO A 197 -0.15 -5.05 8.30
C PRO A 197 0.97 -5.82 7.64
N VAL A 198 0.75 -7.11 7.39
CA VAL A 198 1.75 -8.04 6.85
C VAL A 198 1.30 -8.65 5.51
N SER A 199 2.21 -8.70 4.54
CA SER A 199 1.98 -9.25 3.21
C SER A 199 3.07 -10.27 2.85
N LEU A 200 2.80 -11.17 1.91
CA LEU A 200 3.83 -12.04 1.34
C LEU A 200 4.64 -11.24 0.33
N ALA A 201 5.97 -11.24 0.46
CA ALA A 201 6.86 -10.48 -0.40
C ALA A 201 7.08 -11.18 -1.75
N PRO A 202 7.19 -10.44 -2.88
CA PRO A 202 7.66 -10.99 -4.15
C PRO A 202 8.98 -11.75 -4.02
N SER A 203 9.22 -12.72 -4.90
CA SER A 203 10.45 -13.54 -4.89
C SER A 203 11.06 -13.65 -6.27
N THR A 204 12.39 -13.72 -6.33
CA THR A 204 13.14 -14.15 -7.51
C THR A 204 12.92 -15.62 -7.85
N SER A 205 12.44 -16.43 -6.90
CA SER A 205 12.01 -17.81 -7.14
C SER A 205 10.54 -17.86 -7.56
N ALA A 206 10.28 -18.40 -8.74
CA ALA A 206 8.94 -18.46 -9.32
C ALA A 206 7.92 -19.13 -8.37
N GLY A 207 6.81 -18.44 -8.11
CA GLY A 207 5.74 -18.91 -7.25
C GLY A 207 6.09 -19.00 -5.75
N LYS A 208 7.18 -18.36 -5.31
CA LYS A 208 7.60 -18.33 -3.90
C LYS A 208 7.44 -16.93 -3.31
N SER A 209 7.49 -16.88 -1.99
CA SER A 209 7.66 -15.65 -1.21
C SER A 209 9.09 -15.55 -0.71
N SER A 210 9.73 -14.38 -0.85
CA SER A 210 11.08 -14.15 -0.31
C SER A 210 11.08 -13.85 1.18
N GLY A 211 9.90 -13.61 1.76
CA GLY A 211 9.76 -13.22 3.14
C GLY A 211 8.40 -12.60 3.44
N LEU A 212 8.36 -11.79 4.49
CA LEU A 212 7.20 -11.00 4.87
C LEU A 212 7.53 -9.51 4.73
N SER A 213 6.61 -8.74 4.17
CA SER A 213 6.67 -7.28 4.11
C SER A 213 5.64 -6.68 5.05
N PHE A 214 6.06 -5.72 5.86
CA PHE A 214 5.21 -4.97 6.79
C PHE A 214 5.03 -3.54 6.31
N HIS A 215 3.81 -3.02 6.43
CA HIS A 215 3.42 -1.73 5.84
C HIS A 215 2.90 -0.78 6.92
N TYR A 216 3.60 0.31 7.14
CA TYR A 216 3.26 1.29 8.17
C TYR A 216 2.85 2.59 7.51
N GLY A 217 1.58 2.92 7.61
CA GLY A 217 1.10 4.25 7.22
C GLY A 217 1.61 5.35 8.17
N PRO A 218 1.30 6.62 7.87
CA PRO A 218 1.74 7.74 8.69
C PRO A 218 1.23 7.60 10.13
N TYR A 219 2.00 8.09 11.11
CA TYR A 219 1.76 7.95 12.55
C TYR A 219 1.91 6.54 13.15
N ALA A 220 2.10 5.48 12.35
CA ALA A 220 2.29 4.14 12.90
C ALA A 220 3.67 3.97 13.56
N VAL A 221 4.73 4.44 12.90
CA VAL A 221 6.13 4.35 13.38
C VAL A 221 6.96 5.63 13.14
N GLY A 222 6.28 6.73 12.82
CA GLY A 222 6.87 8.05 12.55
C GLY A 222 5.78 9.09 12.33
N SER A 223 6.15 10.37 12.29
CA SER A 223 5.22 11.48 12.06
C SER A 223 4.60 11.44 10.66
N TYR A 224 3.57 12.26 10.44
CA TYR A 224 2.95 12.36 9.11
C TYR A 224 3.93 12.82 8.03
N ALA A 225 4.82 13.75 8.36
CA ALA A 225 5.78 14.33 7.43
C ALA A 225 6.83 13.32 6.94
N GLU A 226 7.09 12.29 7.74
CA GLU A 226 7.99 11.19 7.35
C GLU A 226 7.35 10.23 6.35
N GLY A 227 6.01 10.23 6.24
CA GLY A 227 5.26 9.35 5.35
C GLY A 227 5.25 7.89 5.79
N ASP A 228 5.12 7.01 4.79
CA ASP A 228 5.02 5.57 5.02
C ASP A 228 6.40 4.94 5.31
N TYR A 229 6.39 3.88 6.11
CA TYR A 229 7.55 3.02 6.38
C TYR A 229 7.25 1.58 5.98
N HIS A 230 8.30 0.86 5.61
CA HIS A 230 8.19 -0.55 5.22
C HIS A 230 9.26 -1.36 5.92
N ALA A 231 8.90 -2.52 6.46
CA ALA A 231 9.87 -3.44 7.05
C ALA A 231 9.88 -4.76 6.30
N PHE A 232 11.06 -5.29 6.00
CA PHE A 232 11.20 -6.59 5.35
C PHE A 232 11.79 -7.64 6.31
N VAL A 233 11.15 -8.81 6.38
CA VAL A 233 11.63 -9.97 7.12
C VAL A 233 11.96 -11.09 6.13
N PRO A 234 13.25 -11.35 5.86
CA PRO A 234 13.65 -12.40 4.92
C PRO A 234 13.27 -13.79 5.43
N TRP A 235 12.88 -14.69 4.52
CA TRP A 235 12.38 -16.01 4.89
C TRP A 235 13.39 -16.87 5.63
N GLU A 236 14.69 -16.62 5.46
CA GLU A 236 15.77 -17.29 6.19
C GLU A 236 15.64 -17.10 7.70
N LYS A 237 15.17 -15.92 8.15
CA LYS A 237 14.88 -15.67 9.58
C LYS A 237 13.64 -16.41 10.06
N LEU A 238 12.72 -16.72 9.15
CA LEU A 238 11.47 -17.42 9.45
C LEU A 238 11.64 -18.94 9.48
N LYS A 239 12.63 -19.46 8.75
CA LYS A 239 12.89 -20.89 8.52
C LYS A 239 12.76 -21.79 9.77
N PRO A 240 13.28 -21.43 10.96
CA PRO A 240 13.14 -22.26 12.16
C PRO A 240 11.69 -22.44 12.64
N TYR A 241 10.79 -21.55 12.23
CA TYR A 241 9.42 -21.47 12.73
C TYR A 241 8.36 -21.94 11.71
N LEU A 242 8.77 -22.23 10.48
CA LEU A 242 7.84 -22.55 9.40
C LEU A 242 7.17 -23.92 9.60
N SER A 243 5.87 -23.95 9.33
CA SER A 243 5.13 -25.21 9.15
C SER A 243 5.55 -25.89 7.83
N ALA A 244 5.04 -27.10 7.58
CA ALA A 244 5.20 -27.75 6.28
C ALA A 244 4.63 -26.88 5.13
N GLU A 245 3.52 -26.19 5.36
CA GLU A 245 2.91 -25.28 4.39
C GLU A 245 3.80 -24.04 4.17
N GLY A 246 4.36 -23.47 5.24
CA GLY A 246 5.32 -22.37 5.15
C GLY A 246 6.59 -22.76 4.39
N GLY A 247 7.18 -23.91 4.74
CA GLY A 247 8.38 -24.44 4.07
C GLY A 247 8.16 -24.72 2.58
N ALA A 248 6.91 -24.94 2.16
CA ALA A 248 6.57 -25.11 0.74
C ALA A 248 6.50 -23.79 -0.03
N ILE A 249 6.23 -22.65 0.61
CA ILE A 249 5.97 -21.38 -0.10
C ILE A 249 7.10 -20.35 0.00
N PHE A 250 7.96 -20.45 1.01
CA PHE A 250 9.06 -19.50 1.20
C PHE A 250 10.36 -19.97 0.56
N ALA A 251 10.93 -19.14 -0.32
CA ALA A 251 12.23 -19.33 -0.94
C ALA A 251 12.61 -18.12 -1.81
N GLY A 252 13.86 -18.08 -2.25
CA GLY A 252 14.39 -17.07 -3.15
C GLY A 252 14.68 -15.75 -2.45
N GLU A 253 15.19 -14.81 -3.22
CA GLU A 253 15.57 -13.48 -2.76
C GLU A 253 14.47 -12.48 -3.05
N ARG A 254 14.49 -11.35 -2.35
CA ARG A 254 13.64 -10.21 -2.66
C ARG A 254 14.11 -9.57 -3.98
N PRO A 255 13.22 -9.34 -4.95
CA PRO A 255 13.58 -8.64 -6.18
C PRO A 255 14.12 -7.23 -5.91
N LYS A 256 15.12 -6.78 -6.67
CA LYS A 256 15.76 -5.46 -6.48
C LYS A 256 14.81 -4.29 -6.72
N ASP A 257 13.80 -4.49 -7.55
CA ASP A 257 12.74 -3.53 -7.84
C ASP A 257 11.61 -3.54 -6.80
N ASP A 258 11.63 -4.49 -5.86
CA ASP A 258 10.83 -4.46 -4.63
C ASP A 258 11.59 -3.79 -3.47
N ASP A 259 12.92 -3.63 -3.59
CA ASP A 259 13.68 -2.82 -2.64
C ASP A 259 13.32 -1.33 -2.77
N LYS A 260 13.20 -0.68 -1.60
CA LYS A 260 12.57 0.62 -1.36
C LYS A 260 12.97 1.71 -2.35
#